data_AF-A0A447RJL0-F1
#
_entry.id   AF-A0A447RJL0-F1
#
_cell.length_a   1.000
_cell.length_b   1.000
_cell.length_c   1.000
_cell.angle_alpha   90.00
_cell.angle_beta   90.00
_cell.angle_gamma   90.00
#
_symmetry.space_group_name_H-M   'P 1'
#
loop_
_entity.id
_entity.type
_entity.pdbx_description
1 polymer ?
#
loop_
_entity_poly.entity_id
_entity_poly.type
_entity_poly.pdbx_seq_one_letter_code
_entity_poly.pdbx_strand_id
1 'polypeptide(L)'
;MPELLTRMRGKLPIIGICLGHQAIVEAYGGYVGQAGEILHGKASSIEHDGQAMFAGLANPLPVARYHSLVGSNIPAGLTINANFNGMVMAVRHDADRVCGFQFHPESILTTQGARLLEQTLAWALQKLEHTNTLQPILEKLYQAETLSQQESHQLFSAVVRGEVKPEQLAAALVSMKVRGEQPQEIAGAATALLENAAPFPRRTTCLPTSLAPVATAATASISPPPAPLSLRPAG
;
A
#
# COMPACT_ATOMS: atom_id res chain seq x y z
N MET A 1 1.40 -3.32 -25.54
CA MET A 1 1.89 -3.58 -24.17
C MET A 1 1.63 -2.45 -23.17
N PRO A 2 1.75 -1.15 -23.51
CA PRO A 2 1.58 -0.05 -22.54
C PRO A 2 0.23 -0.03 -21.80
N GLU A 3 -0.85 -0.41 -22.51
CA GLU A 3 -2.20 -0.42 -21.94
C GLU A 3 -2.37 -1.41 -20.78
N LEU A 4 -1.74 -2.59 -20.87
CA LEU A 4 -1.79 -3.59 -19.80
C LEU A 4 -1.09 -3.07 -18.55
N LEU A 5 0.13 -2.53 -18.70
CA LEU A 5 0.89 -1.94 -17.60
C LEU A 5 0.10 -0.80 -16.95
N THR A 6 -0.48 0.09 -17.75
CA THR A 6 -1.27 1.22 -17.25
C THR A 6 -2.48 0.75 -16.42
N ARG A 7 -3.15 -0.34 -16.84
CA ARG A 7 -4.33 -0.86 -16.13
C ARG A 7 -4.01 -1.67 -14.88
N MET A 8 -2.83 -2.28 -14.82
CA MET A 8 -2.46 -3.29 -13.82
C MET A 8 -1.46 -2.81 -12.75
N ARG A 9 -0.70 -1.74 -13.01
CA ARG A 9 0.21 -1.14 -12.03
C ARG A 9 -0.54 -0.82 -10.73
N GLY A 10 0.06 -1.19 -9.60
CA GLY A 10 -0.53 -1.05 -8.27
C GLY A 10 -1.58 -2.10 -7.90
N LYS A 11 -2.04 -2.95 -8.84
CA LYS A 11 -3.03 -4.02 -8.58
C LYS A 11 -2.41 -5.40 -8.42
N LEU A 12 -1.38 -5.71 -9.22
CA LEU A 12 -0.59 -6.93 -9.08
C LEU A 12 0.90 -6.62 -9.25
N PRO A 13 1.79 -7.46 -8.68
CA PRO A 13 3.22 -7.36 -8.94
C PRO A 13 3.54 -7.64 -10.42
N ILE A 14 4.49 -6.91 -10.98
CA ILE A 14 4.88 -7.03 -12.39
C ILE A 14 6.39 -7.15 -12.49
N ILE A 15 6.87 -8.18 -13.20
CA ILE A 15 8.29 -8.40 -13.47
C ILE A 15 8.49 -8.33 -14.98
N GLY A 16 9.30 -7.39 -15.46
CA GLY A 16 9.62 -7.22 -16.88
C GLY A 16 11.05 -7.62 -17.20
N ILE A 17 11.25 -8.52 -18.17
CA ILE A 17 12.58 -8.93 -18.65
C ILE A 17 12.81 -8.37 -20.05
N CYS A 18 13.98 -7.78 -20.30
CA CYS A 18 14.41 -7.20 -21.57
C CYS A 18 13.37 -6.19 -22.15
N LEU A 19 12.59 -6.57 -23.17
CA LEU A 19 11.53 -5.72 -23.70
C LEU A 19 10.44 -5.40 -22.64
N GLY A 20 10.21 -6.31 -21.69
CA GLY A 20 9.33 -6.06 -20.55
C GLY A 20 9.86 -4.95 -19.63
N HIS A 21 11.18 -4.91 -19.41
CA HIS A 21 11.81 -3.83 -18.66
C HIS A 21 11.65 -2.48 -19.38
N GLN A 22 11.84 -2.46 -20.70
CA GLN A 22 11.65 -1.26 -21.52
C GLN A 22 10.21 -0.73 -21.45
N ALA A 23 9.23 -1.63 -21.57
CA ALA A 23 7.82 -1.25 -21.44
C ALA A 23 7.49 -0.70 -20.04
N ILE A 24 8.12 -1.22 -18.98
CA ILE A 24 8.01 -0.65 -17.63
C ILE A 24 8.61 0.75 -17.60
N VAL A 25 9.82 0.95 -18.11
CA VAL A 25 10.45 2.28 -18.14
C VAL A 25 9.55 3.31 -18.84
N GLU A 26 9.04 2.99 -20.03
CA GLU A 26 8.11 3.87 -20.77
C GLU A 26 6.80 4.12 -20.02
N ALA A 27 6.20 3.08 -19.43
CA ALA A 27 4.94 3.20 -18.69
C ALA A 27 5.07 4.13 -17.47
N TYR A 28 6.26 4.29 -16.90
CA TYR A 28 6.54 5.21 -15.80
C TYR A 28 6.96 6.60 -16.28
N GLY A 29 7.14 6.82 -17.59
CA GLY A 29 7.53 8.10 -18.19
C GLY A 29 9.02 8.24 -18.50
N GLY A 30 9.79 7.15 -18.45
CA GLY A 30 11.17 7.11 -18.93
C GLY A 30 11.27 7.00 -20.45
N TYR A 31 12.49 7.10 -20.98
CA TYR A 31 12.79 7.04 -22.41
C TYR A 31 13.60 5.78 -22.76
N VAL A 32 13.21 5.05 -23.81
CA VAL A 32 13.97 3.91 -24.33
C VAL A 32 14.58 4.30 -25.67
N GLY A 33 15.91 4.22 -25.75
CA GLY A 33 16.68 4.61 -26.92
C GLY A 33 17.75 3.59 -27.28
N GLN A 34 18.46 3.84 -28.38
CA GLN A 34 19.61 3.03 -28.80
C GLN A 34 20.72 3.06 -27.74
N ALA A 35 21.23 1.89 -27.38
CA ALA A 35 22.46 1.77 -26.62
C ALA A 35 23.63 2.14 -27.53
N GLY A 36 24.52 3.03 -27.07
CA GLY A 36 25.71 3.44 -27.84
C GLY A 36 26.64 2.29 -28.22
N GLU A 37 26.48 1.12 -27.58
CA GLU A 37 27.19 -0.12 -27.91
C GLU A 37 26.22 -1.31 -27.98
N ILE A 38 26.16 -1.98 -29.14
CA ILE A 38 25.40 -3.22 -29.33
C ILE A 38 26.26 -4.40 -28.88
N LEU A 39 25.85 -5.11 -27.83
CA LEU A 39 26.50 -6.33 -27.35
C LEU A 39 25.53 -7.51 -27.45
N HIS A 40 25.86 -8.49 -28.29
CA HIS A 40 25.15 -9.76 -28.41
C HIS A 40 25.99 -10.89 -27.81
N GLY A 41 25.42 -11.65 -26.88
CA GLY A 41 25.95 -12.96 -26.46
C GLY A 41 27.21 -12.90 -25.60
N LYS A 42 27.44 -11.80 -24.87
CA LYS A 42 28.53 -11.68 -23.89
C LYS A 42 27.98 -11.52 -22.47
N ALA A 43 28.67 -12.12 -21.51
CA ALA A 43 28.46 -11.81 -20.11
C ALA A 43 29.01 -10.40 -19.82
N SER A 44 28.26 -9.58 -19.10
CA SER A 44 28.70 -8.29 -18.57
C SER A 44 28.52 -8.28 -17.07
N SER A 45 29.50 -7.77 -16.34
CA SER A 45 29.42 -7.66 -14.88
C SER A 45 28.76 -6.33 -14.52
N ILE A 46 27.50 -6.38 -14.07
CA ILE A 46 26.71 -5.18 -13.71
C ILE A 46 26.89 -4.84 -12.23
N GLU A 47 26.78 -3.56 -11.88
CA GLU A 47 26.78 -3.11 -10.48
C GLU A 47 25.34 -2.97 -9.98
N HIS A 48 25.07 -3.38 -8.74
CA HIS A 48 23.74 -3.28 -8.14
C HIS A 48 23.75 -2.71 -6.72
N ASP A 49 22.59 -2.28 -6.22
CA ASP A 49 22.43 -1.68 -4.89
C ASP A 49 22.57 -2.69 -3.72
N GLY A 50 22.54 -4.00 -4.03
CA GLY A 50 22.66 -5.07 -3.04
C GLY A 50 21.44 -5.24 -2.15
N GLN A 51 20.30 -4.65 -2.55
CA GLN A 51 19.05 -4.65 -1.79
C GLN A 51 17.99 -5.49 -2.50
N ALA A 52 16.93 -5.84 -1.75
CA ALA A 52 15.77 -6.58 -2.27
C ALA A 52 16.19 -7.84 -3.07
N MET A 53 15.86 -7.89 -4.36
CA MET A 53 16.19 -9.01 -5.24
C MET A 53 17.70 -9.24 -5.43
N PHE A 54 18.54 -8.24 -5.18
CA PHE A 54 20.00 -8.34 -5.30
C PHE A 54 20.71 -8.67 -3.99
N ALA A 55 19.97 -8.85 -2.89
CA ALA A 55 20.58 -9.11 -1.59
C ALA A 55 21.41 -10.40 -1.56
N GLY A 56 22.69 -10.28 -1.23
CA GLY A 56 23.62 -11.41 -1.13
C GLY A 56 24.03 -12.03 -2.47
N LEU A 57 23.81 -11.35 -3.60
CA LEU A 57 24.39 -11.71 -4.90
C LEU A 57 25.78 -11.07 -5.08
N ALA A 58 26.59 -11.62 -5.99
CA ALA A 58 27.90 -11.08 -6.29
C ALA A 58 27.79 -9.66 -6.88
N ASN A 59 28.62 -8.73 -6.43
CA ASN A 59 28.66 -7.36 -6.94
C ASN A 59 30.10 -7.02 -7.36
N PRO A 60 30.40 -6.87 -8.66
CA PRO A 60 29.46 -6.86 -9.79
C PRO A 60 28.96 -8.26 -10.19
N LEU A 61 27.72 -8.33 -10.69
CA LEU A 61 27.01 -9.55 -11.06
C LEU A 61 27.18 -9.87 -12.56
N PRO A 62 27.74 -11.04 -12.94
CA PRO A 62 27.78 -11.44 -14.34
C PRO A 62 26.38 -11.77 -14.89
N VAL A 63 25.96 -11.08 -15.95
CA VAL A 63 24.66 -11.27 -16.60
C VAL A 63 24.74 -11.36 -18.12
N ALA A 64 23.79 -12.07 -18.71
CA ALA A 64 23.63 -12.20 -20.14
C ALA A 64 22.94 -10.97 -20.76
N ARG A 65 23.56 -10.38 -21.79
CA ARG A 65 23.01 -9.24 -22.54
C ARG A 65 22.79 -9.59 -24.02
N TYR A 66 21.61 -9.21 -24.52
CA TYR A 66 21.18 -9.42 -25.91
C TYR A 66 20.46 -8.20 -26.50
N HIS A 67 20.59 -7.02 -25.87
CA HIS A 67 19.78 -5.85 -26.19
C HIS A 67 20.59 -4.76 -26.88
N SER A 68 19.99 -4.13 -27.90
CA SER A 68 20.49 -2.95 -28.61
C SER A 68 19.88 -1.64 -28.11
N LEU A 69 18.87 -1.72 -27.23
CA LEU A 69 18.18 -0.58 -26.62
C LEU A 69 18.39 -0.59 -25.11
N VAL A 70 18.34 0.60 -24.49
CA VAL A 70 18.43 0.80 -23.04
C VAL A 70 17.45 1.86 -22.57
N GLY A 71 16.94 1.67 -21.35
CA GLY A 71 16.18 2.69 -20.64
C GLY A 71 17.08 3.83 -20.17
N SER A 72 16.54 5.04 -20.23
CA SER A 72 17.20 6.30 -19.87
C SER A 72 16.13 7.30 -19.38
N ASN A 73 16.57 8.43 -18.82
CA ASN A 73 15.68 9.45 -18.27
C ASN A 73 14.67 8.88 -17.26
N ILE A 74 15.16 8.06 -16.34
CA ILE A 74 14.32 7.34 -15.36
C ILE A 74 13.72 8.34 -14.36
N PRO A 75 12.39 8.34 -14.16
CA PRO A 75 11.73 9.27 -13.24
C PRO A 75 12.03 8.93 -11.78
N ALA A 76 11.95 9.93 -10.89
CA ALA A 76 12.31 9.80 -9.47
C ALA A 76 11.52 8.72 -8.69
N GLY A 77 10.31 8.35 -9.14
CA GLY A 77 9.54 7.27 -8.52
C GLY A 77 10.07 5.87 -8.82
N LEU A 78 10.92 5.71 -9.84
CA LEU A 78 11.43 4.42 -10.28
C LEU A 78 12.91 4.29 -9.89
N THR A 79 13.18 3.51 -8.85
CA THR A 79 14.54 3.31 -8.32
C THR A 79 15.38 2.52 -9.32
N ILE A 80 16.50 3.09 -9.77
CA ILE A 80 17.54 2.34 -10.50
C ILE A 80 18.32 1.52 -9.48
N ASN A 81 18.20 0.19 -9.56
CA ASN A 81 18.85 -0.72 -8.61
C ASN A 81 19.96 -1.58 -9.23
N ALA A 82 20.20 -1.47 -10.55
CA ALA A 82 21.43 -1.95 -11.17
C ALA A 82 21.81 -1.13 -12.42
N ASN A 83 23.11 -1.01 -12.69
CA ASN A 83 23.66 -0.28 -13.82
C ASN A 83 24.93 -0.94 -14.40
N PHE A 84 25.31 -0.56 -15.62
CA PHE A 84 26.57 -0.96 -16.25
C PHE A 84 27.08 0.17 -17.15
N ASN A 85 28.23 0.77 -16.82
CA ASN A 85 28.81 1.90 -17.56
C ASN A 85 27.80 3.03 -17.84
N GLY A 86 26.97 3.36 -16.85
CA GLY A 86 25.93 4.39 -16.97
C GLY A 86 24.64 3.94 -17.68
N MET A 87 24.57 2.71 -18.19
CA MET A 87 23.32 2.13 -18.71
C MET A 87 22.49 1.54 -17.58
N VAL A 88 21.18 1.78 -17.60
CA VAL A 88 20.23 1.22 -16.63
C VAL A 88 20.06 -0.28 -16.92
N MET A 89 20.39 -1.11 -15.93
CA MET A 89 20.31 -2.58 -16.04
C MET A 89 19.17 -3.17 -15.24
N ALA A 90 18.73 -2.51 -14.17
CA ALA A 90 17.53 -2.88 -13.44
C ALA A 90 16.83 -1.66 -12.84
N VAL A 91 15.51 -1.78 -12.70
CA VAL A 91 14.65 -0.81 -12.01
C VAL A 91 13.66 -1.50 -11.08
N ARG A 92 13.24 -0.82 -10.01
CA ARG A 92 12.14 -1.25 -9.14
C ARG A 92 11.29 -0.08 -8.64
N HIS A 93 10.00 -0.33 -8.45
CA HIS A 93 9.04 0.55 -7.80
C HIS A 93 8.39 -0.22 -6.64
N ASP A 94 8.78 0.10 -5.41
CA ASP A 94 8.42 -0.68 -4.22
C ASP A 94 6.92 -0.64 -3.92
N ALA A 95 6.29 0.52 -4.06
CA ALA A 95 4.88 0.68 -3.77
C ALA A 95 3.98 -0.11 -4.74
N ASP A 96 4.38 -0.20 -6.01
CA ASP A 96 3.61 -0.91 -7.05
C ASP A 96 4.02 -2.38 -7.16
N ARG A 97 5.09 -2.80 -6.47
CA ARG A 97 5.75 -4.11 -6.61
C ARG A 97 6.06 -4.44 -8.07
N VAL A 98 6.59 -3.44 -8.78
CA VAL A 98 7.00 -3.56 -10.17
C VAL A 98 8.52 -3.53 -10.24
N CYS A 99 9.13 -4.43 -10.99
CA CYS A 99 10.55 -4.37 -11.29
C CYS A 99 10.83 -4.81 -12.72
N GLY A 100 11.99 -4.44 -13.24
CA GLY A 100 12.43 -4.94 -14.52
C GLY A 100 13.93 -5.10 -14.64
N PHE A 101 14.35 -6.10 -15.39
CA PHE A 101 15.74 -6.41 -15.72
C PHE A 101 15.97 -6.23 -17.21
N GLN A 102 16.94 -5.41 -17.59
CA GLN A 102 17.32 -5.21 -19.00
C GLN A 102 18.09 -6.43 -19.55
N PHE A 103 18.73 -7.19 -18.67
CA PHE A 103 19.44 -8.43 -18.95
C PHE A 103 18.53 -9.66 -18.79
N HIS A 104 19.05 -10.84 -19.14
CA HIS A 104 18.31 -12.10 -19.16
C HIS A 104 18.72 -13.01 -17.98
N PRO A 105 17.99 -12.99 -16.85
CA PRO A 105 18.28 -13.87 -15.71
C PRO A 105 18.00 -15.34 -16.00
N GLU A 106 17.26 -15.66 -17.05
CA GLU A 106 16.98 -17.02 -17.50
C GLU A 106 18.11 -17.65 -18.34
N SER A 107 19.07 -16.84 -18.81
CA SER A 107 20.16 -17.32 -19.66
C SER A 107 21.22 -18.06 -18.84
N ILE A 108 21.81 -19.11 -19.43
CA ILE A 108 22.94 -19.86 -18.87
C ILE A 108 24.15 -18.97 -18.55
N LEU A 109 24.28 -17.83 -19.22
CA LEU A 109 25.37 -16.87 -19.00
C LEU A 109 25.16 -16.01 -17.74
N THR A 110 23.98 -16.07 -17.11
CA THR A 110 23.68 -15.43 -15.83
C THR A 110 23.72 -16.48 -14.72
N THR A 111 24.90 -16.72 -14.17
CA THR A 111 25.17 -17.86 -13.26
C THR A 111 24.30 -17.87 -12.00
N GLN A 112 23.96 -16.70 -11.45
CA GLN A 112 23.08 -16.58 -10.29
C GLN A 112 21.63 -16.16 -10.66
N GLY A 113 21.25 -16.32 -11.93
CA GLY A 113 19.97 -15.84 -12.46
C GLY A 113 18.74 -16.53 -11.86
N ALA A 114 18.82 -17.83 -11.59
CA ALA A 114 17.75 -18.57 -10.90
C ALA A 114 17.50 -18.03 -9.49
N ARG A 115 18.57 -17.82 -8.71
CA ARG A 115 18.49 -17.23 -7.36
C ARG A 115 17.94 -15.81 -7.40
N LEU A 116 18.38 -15.00 -8.36
CA LEU A 116 17.84 -13.65 -8.58
C LEU A 116 16.33 -13.70 -8.84
N LEU A 117 15.85 -14.59 -9.71
CA LEU A 117 14.40 -14.74 -9.99
C LEU A 117 13.61 -15.19 -8.77
N GLU A 118 14.13 -16.15 -8.01
CA GLU A 118 13.52 -16.61 -6.75
C GLU A 118 13.37 -15.45 -5.74
N GLN A 119 14.45 -14.70 -5.50
CA GLN A 119 14.43 -13.53 -4.62
C GLN A 119 13.51 -12.42 -5.14
N THR A 120 13.43 -12.26 -6.46
CA THR A 120 12.53 -11.29 -7.10
C THR A 120 11.06 -11.68 -6.89
N LEU A 121 10.71 -12.95 -7.06
CA LEU A 121 9.36 -13.45 -6.80
C LEU A 121 9.00 -13.29 -5.33
N ALA A 122 9.88 -13.65 -4.40
CA ALA A 122 9.67 -13.46 -2.97
C ALA A 122 9.42 -11.98 -2.62
N TRP A 123 10.25 -11.07 -3.15
CA TRP A 123 10.06 -9.62 -2.96
C TRP A 123 8.74 -9.10 -3.55
N ALA A 124 8.34 -9.59 -4.73
CA ALA A 124 7.13 -9.19 -5.41
C ALA A 124 5.87 -9.65 -4.64
N LEU A 125 5.90 -10.88 -4.10
CA LEU A 125 4.79 -11.49 -3.39
C LEU A 125 4.62 -10.99 -1.95
N GLN A 126 5.63 -10.36 -1.33
CA GLN A 126 5.53 -9.82 0.04
C GLN A 126 4.35 -8.85 0.29
N LYS A 127 3.75 -8.24 -0.76
CA LYS A 127 2.55 -7.38 -0.64
C LYS A 127 1.24 -8.14 -0.87
N LEU A 128 1.31 -9.25 -1.62
CA LEU A 128 0.19 -10.18 -1.84
C LEU A 128 0.02 -11.13 -0.66
N GLU A 129 1.11 -11.43 0.05
CA GLU A 129 1.05 -11.72 1.47
C GLU A 129 0.73 -10.42 2.22
N HIS A 130 -0.46 -9.87 1.95
CA HIS A 130 -1.11 -9.08 2.96
C HIS A 130 -1.05 -9.93 4.22
N THR A 131 -0.16 -9.48 5.10
CA THR A 131 -0.10 -9.82 6.50
C THR A 131 -1.52 -10.13 6.89
N ASN A 132 -1.76 -11.36 7.32
CA ASN A 132 -3.07 -11.79 7.76
C ASN A 132 -3.34 -11.07 9.08
N THR A 133 -3.41 -9.73 9.05
CA THR A 133 -3.53 -8.81 10.19
C THR A 133 -4.81 -9.11 10.94
N LEU A 134 -5.81 -9.57 10.20
CA LEU A 134 -7.06 -10.05 10.74
C LEU A 134 -6.95 -11.42 11.38
N GLN A 135 -6.03 -12.30 10.98
CA GLN A 135 -6.00 -13.66 11.55
C GLN A 135 -5.70 -13.69 13.05
N PRO A 136 -4.71 -12.97 13.61
CA PRO A 136 -4.55 -12.85 15.05
C PRO A 136 -5.79 -12.27 15.73
N ILE A 137 -6.46 -11.29 15.09
CA ILE A 137 -7.68 -10.68 15.61
C ILE A 137 -8.84 -11.70 15.64
N LEU A 138 -9.01 -12.47 14.56
CA LEU A 138 -10.02 -13.52 14.46
C LEU A 138 -9.73 -14.65 15.44
N GLU A 139 -8.46 -15.06 15.62
CA GLU A 139 -8.04 -16.06 16.61
C GLU A 139 -8.36 -15.59 18.04
N LYS A 140 -8.09 -14.32 18.38
CA LYS A 140 -8.53 -13.72 19.65
C LYS A 140 -10.04 -13.80 19.82
N LEU A 141 -10.81 -13.45 18.79
CA LEU A 141 -12.27 -13.56 18.85
C LEU A 141 -12.73 -15.02 18.99
N TYR A 142 -12.09 -15.98 18.33
CA TYR A 142 -12.40 -17.41 18.52
C TYR A 142 -12.09 -17.88 19.95
N GLN A 143 -11.06 -17.32 20.58
CA GLN A 143 -10.70 -17.59 21.98
C GLN A 143 -11.51 -16.77 22.99
N ALA A 144 -12.51 -16.01 22.54
CA ALA A 144 -13.30 -15.10 23.36
C ALA A 144 -12.44 -14.07 24.12
N GLU A 145 -11.35 -13.62 23.51
CA GLU A 145 -10.56 -12.49 24.01
C GLU A 145 -11.15 -11.15 23.58
N THR A 146 -10.84 -10.11 24.35
CA THR A 146 -11.20 -8.71 24.06
C THR A 146 -10.20 -8.09 23.10
N LEU A 147 -10.68 -7.36 22.10
CA LEU A 147 -9.82 -6.59 21.21
C LEU A 147 -9.45 -5.24 21.81
N SER A 148 -8.22 -4.79 21.57
CA SER A 148 -7.85 -3.40 21.78
C SER A 148 -8.60 -2.47 20.82
N GLN A 149 -8.63 -1.17 21.13
CA GLN A 149 -9.22 -0.17 20.24
C GLN A 149 -8.59 -0.19 18.83
N GLN A 150 -7.27 -0.41 18.75
CA GLN A 150 -6.55 -0.49 17.48
C GLN A 150 -6.91 -1.76 16.70
N GLU A 151 -6.97 -2.91 17.35
CA GLU A 151 -7.37 -4.17 16.71
C GLU A 151 -8.83 -4.10 16.21
N SER A 152 -9.74 -3.53 17.01
CA SER A 152 -11.14 -3.34 16.58
C SER A 152 -11.22 -2.35 15.40
N HIS A 153 -10.49 -1.24 15.44
CA HIS A 153 -10.40 -0.32 14.31
C HIS A 153 -9.92 -1.01 13.02
N GLN A 154 -8.89 -1.86 13.12
CA GLN A 154 -8.37 -2.63 11.98
C GLN A 154 -9.42 -3.59 11.41
N LEU A 155 -10.11 -4.35 12.27
CA LEU A 155 -11.18 -5.27 11.85
C LEU A 155 -12.28 -4.52 11.11
N PHE A 156 -12.84 -3.47 11.71
CA PHE A 156 -13.96 -2.74 11.13
C PHE A 156 -13.57 -1.92 9.91
N SER A 157 -12.32 -1.46 9.80
CA SER A 157 -11.80 -0.84 8.57
C SER A 157 -11.82 -1.83 7.40
N ALA A 158 -11.36 -3.07 7.63
CA ALA A 158 -11.39 -4.12 6.62
C ALA A 158 -12.83 -4.50 6.23
N VAL A 159 -13.75 -4.50 7.21
CA VAL A 159 -15.19 -4.74 6.95
C VAL A 159 -15.76 -3.68 6.01
N VAL A 160 -15.51 -2.39 6.28
CA VAL A 160 -16.05 -1.30 5.46
C VAL A 160 -15.46 -1.29 4.04
N ARG A 161 -14.21 -1.73 3.89
CA ARG A 161 -13.55 -1.88 2.58
C ARG A 161 -14.00 -3.12 1.80
N GLY A 162 -14.80 -4.01 2.40
CA GLY A 162 -15.23 -5.26 1.77
C GLY A 162 -14.12 -6.32 1.68
N GLU A 163 -13.12 -6.22 2.56
CA GLU A 163 -11.95 -7.12 2.59
C GLU A 163 -12.20 -8.37 3.45
N VAL A 164 -13.31 -8.40 4.21
CA VAL A 164 -13.68 -9.50 5.12
C VAL A 164 -14.78 -10.37 4.51
N LYS A 165 -14.60 -11.70 4.53
CA LYS A 165 -15.63 -12.62 4.04
C LYS A 165 -16.87 -12.61 4.96
N PRO A 166 -18.09 -12.79 4.42
CA PRO A 166 -19.31 -12.79 5.23
C PRO A 166 -19.27 -13.75 6.43
N GLU A 167 -18.64 -14.92 6.27
CA GLU A 167 -18.53 -15.93 7.33
C GLU A 167 -17.62 -15.46 8.48
N GLN A 168 -16.52 -14.78 8.14
CA GLN A 168 -15.58 -14.21 9.13
C GLN A 168 -16.22 -13.05 9.89
N LEU A 169 -16.95 -12.18 9.19
CA LEU A 169 -17.71 -11.09 9.80
C LEU A 169 -18.76 -11.62 10.77
N ALA A 170 -19.55 -12.62 10.35
CA ALA A 170 -20.55 -13.24 11.19
C ALA A 170 -19.93 -13.86 12.44
N ALA A 171 -18.84 -14.63 12.29
CA ALA A 171 -18.13 -15.24 13.42
C ALA A 171 -17.60 -14.17 14.40
N ALA A 172 -17.02 -13.09 13.89
CA ALA A 172 -16.49 -12.00 14.70
C ALA A 172 -17.60 -11.30 15.50
N LEU A 173 -18.70 -10.91 14.85
CA LEU A 173 -19.83 -10.24 15.50
C LEU A 173 -20.52 -11.15 16.53
N VAL A 174 -20.70 -12.44 16.21
CA VAL A 174 -21.29 -13.41 17.14
C VAL A 174 -20.40 -13.59 18.36
N SER A 175 -19.08 -13.75 18.17
CA SER A 175 -18.14 -13.86 19.30
C SER A 175 -18.21 -12.63 20.21
N MET A 176 -18.11 -11.43 19.63
CA MET A 176 -18.21 -10.17 20.38
C MET A 176 -19.54 -10.07 21.12
N LYS A 177 -20.65 -10.47 20.49
CA LYS A 177 -21.98 -10.41 21.10
C LYS A 177 -22.16 -11.40 22.24
N VAL A 178 -21.66 -12.63 22.08
CA VAL A 178 -21.75 -13.69 23.09
C VAL A 178 -20.89 -13.35 24.31
N ARG A 179 -19.67 -12.83 24.09
CA ARG A 179 -18.79 -12.38 25.17
C ARG A 179 -19.29 -11.11 25.86
N GLY A 180 -19.93 -10.22 25.09
CA GLY A 180 -20.21 -8.84 25.49
C GLY A 180 -19.15 -7.89 24.94
N GLU A 181 -19.63 -6.88 24.21
CA GLU A 181 -18.83 -5.84 23.56
C GLU A 181 -18.19 -4.91 24.61
N GLN A 182 -16.90 -4.65 24.47
CA GLN A 182 -16.18 -3.73 25.36
C GLN A 182 -16.18 -2.30 24.81
N PRO A 183 -16.12 -1.27 25.67
CA PRO A 183 -16.08 0.14 25.24
C PRO A 183 -14.95 0.46 24.25
N GLN A 184 -13.76 -0.15 24.40
CA GLN A 184 -12.64 0.09 23.49
C GLN A 184 -12.92 -0.49 22.10
N GLU A 185 -13.61 -1.64 22.05
CA GLU A 185 -14.01 -2.29 20.80
C GLU A 185 -15.02 -1.44 20.04
N ILE A 186 -16.01 -0.89 20.75
CA ILE A 186 -17.03 0.02 20.20
C ILE A 186 -16.35 1.30 19.68
N ALA A 187 -15.42 1.87 20.45
CA ALA A 187 -14.68 3.06 20.04
C ALA A 187 -13.85 2.83 18.78
N GLY A 188 -13.16 1.69 18.69
CA GLY A 188 -12.39 1.31 17.50
C GLY A 188 -13.27 1.14 16.26
N ALA A 189 -14.38 0.42 16.41
CA ALA A 189 -15.37 0.22 15.36
C ALA A 189 -15.98 1.55 14.88
N ALA A 190 -16.40 2.41 15.80
CA ALA A 190 -16.99 3.71 15.49
C ALA A 190 -15.99 4.60 14.74
N THR A 191 -14.72 4.61 15.16
CA THR A 191 -13.67 5.38 14.48
C THR A 191 -13.48 4.91 13.04
N ALA A 192 -13.38 3.60 12.81
CA ALA A 192 -13.24 3.04 11.47
C ALA A 192 -14.44 3.38 10.56
N LEU A 193 -15.66 3.33 11.10
CA LEU A 193 -16.86 3.69 10.36
C LEU A 193 -16.90 5.18 10.00
N LEU A 194 -16.50 6.06 10.93
CA LEU A 194 -16.47 7.52 10.70
C LEU A 194 -15.44 7.91 9.64
N GLU A 195 -14.26 7.30 9.67
CA GLU A 195 -13.19 7.56 8.68
C GLU A 195 -13.59 7.16 7.26
N ASN A 196 -14.48 6.18 7.11
CA ASN A 196 -14.95 5.68 5.83
C ASN A 196 -16.39 6.12 5.50
N ALA A 197 -16.96 7.05 6.28
CA ALA A 197 -18.32 7.52 6.09
C ALA A 197 -18.43 8.38 4.82
N ALA A 198 -19.35 8.00 3.93
CA ALA A 198 -19.71 8.84 2.78
C ALA A 198 -20.52 10.07 3.26
N PRO A 199 -20.31 11.26 2.66
CA PRO A 199 -21.13 12.42 2.95
C PRO A 199 -22.60 12.11 2.65
N PHE A 200 -23.45 12.23 3.66
CA PHE A 200 -24.89 12.05 3.47
C PHE A 200 -25.47 13.29 2.78
N PRO A 201 -26.01 13.19 1.56
CA PRO A 201 -26.59 14.32 0.87
C PRO A 201 -27.84 14.78 1.61
N ARG A 202 -27.80 15.98 2.20
CA ARG A 202 -29.00 16.60 2.76
C ARG A 202 -29.89 17.06 1.61
N ARG A 203 -31.16 16.65 1.60
CA ARG A 203 -32.15 17.25 0.69
C ARG A 203 -32.34 18.71 1.09
N THR A 204 -31.82 19.64 0.29
CA THR A 204 -32.20 21.05 0.30
C THR A 204 -33.56 21.21 -0.37
N THR A 205 -34.63 20.68 0.24
CA THR A 205 -35.97 21.20 -0.03
C THR A 205 -36.12 22.46 0.80
N CYS A 206 -35.85 23.59 0.15
CA CYS A 206 -36.13 24.93 0.64
C CYS A 206 -37.57 25.01 1.15
N LEU A 207 -37.74 25.30 2.44
CA LEU A 207 -38.88 26.11 2.87
C LEU A 207 -38.80 27.42 2.09
N PRO A 208 -39.89 27.93 1.50
CA PRO A 208 -39.85 29.22 0.81
C PRO A 208 -39.54 30.31 1.83
N THR A 209 -38.31 30.81 1.81
CA THR A 209 -37.88 32.00 2.54
C THR A 209 -38.46 33.23 1.86
N SER A 210 -39.66 33.62 2.28
CA SER A 210 -40.13 34.99 2.21
C SER A 210 -40.38 35.47 3.62
N LEU A 211 -39.33 35.99 4.26
CA LEU A 211 -39.41 37.08 5.24
C LEU A 211 -37.97 37.65 5.39
N ALA A 212 -37.87 38.95 5.14
CA ALA A 212 -36.65 39.75 5.08
C ALA A 212 -35.87 39.78 6.41
N PRO A 213 -34.60 40.22 6.42
CA PRO A 213 -33.69 40.01 7.54
C PRO A 213 -33.95 41.02 8.66
N VAL A 214 -34.00 40.54 9.90
CA VAL A 214 -33.75 41.38 11.08
C VAL A 214 -32.37 41.03 11.59
N ALA A 215 -31.44 41.97 11.40
CA ALA A 215 -30.12 41.94 12.00
C ALA A 215 -30.23 42.13 13.51
N THR A 216 -29.54 41.30 14.31
CA THR A 216 -28.53 41.74 15.29
C THR A 216 -27.91 40.52 15.99
N ALA A 217 -26.59 40.52 16.07
CA ALA A 217 -25.80 39.56 16.82
C ALA A 217 -25.94 39.80 18.33
N ALA A 218 -26.07 38.72 19.10
CA ALA A 218 -25.78 38.71 20.53
C ALA A 218 -25.03 37.42 20.87
N THR A 219 -23.74 37.57 21.12
CA THR A 219 -22.84 36.58 21.74
C THR A 219 -23.41 36.13 23.09
N ALA A 220 -23.66 34.82 23.25
CA ALA A 220 -23.99 34.24 24.56
C ALA A 220 -22.71 33.71 25.22
N SER A 221 -22.23 34.43 26.23
CA SER A 221 -21.19 33.99 27.16
C SER A 221 -21.74 32.91 28.09
N ILE A 222 -21.05 31.77 28.19
CA ILE A 222 -21.36 30.70 29.12
C ILE A 222 -20.86 31.08 30.51
N SER A 223 -21.76 31.17 31.50
CA SER A 223 -21.41 31.35 32.91
C SER A 223 -21.16 29.99 33.59
N PRO A 224 -20.23 29.88 34.55
CA PRO A 224 -19.94 28.62 35.23
C PRO A 224 -20.98 28.28 36.32
N PRO A 225 -21.09 27.01 36.74
CA PRO A 225 -22.10 26.55 37.70
C PRO A 225 -21.78 26.98 39.15
N PRO A 226 -22.80 27.10 40.02
CA PRO A 226 -22.61 27.54 41.41
C PRO A 226 -22.08 26.41 42.32
N ALA A 227 -21.32 26.81 43.35
CA ALA A 227 -20.69 25.95 44.34
C ALA A 227 -21.70 25.41 45.39
N PRO A 228 -21.40 24.29 46.09
CA PRO A 228 -22.35 23.64 46.99
C PRO A 228 -22.49 24.35 48.35
N LEU A 229 -23.72 24.36 48.88
CA LEU A 229 -24.09 24.97 50.16
C LEU A 229 -23.41 24.25 51.35
N SER A 230 -22.73 25.02 52.20
CA SER A 230 -22.26 24.59 53.52
C SER A 230 -23.35 24.81 54.57
N LEU A 231 -23.76 23.74 55.26
CA LEU A 231 -24.61 23.76 56.44
C LEU A 231 -23.85 24.36 57.64
N ARG A 232 -24.40 25.39 58.29
CA ARG A 232 -23.98 25.85 59.62
C ARG A 232 -24.95 25.35 60.69
N PRO A 233 -24.48 25.02 61.90
CA PRO A 233 -25.33 24.50 62.97
C PRO A 233 -26.05 25.63 63.71
N ALA A 234 -27.16 25.25 64.35
CA ALA A 234 -28.03 26.11 65.14
C ALA A 234 -27.38 26.53 66.47
N GLY A 235 -27.60 27.79 66.84
CA GLY A 235 -27.28 28.41 68.12
C GLY A 235 -27.90 29.79 68.20
#